data_AF-A0A2E7RE00-F1
#
_entry.id   AF-A0A2E7RE00-F1
#
_cell.length_a   1.000
_cell.length_b   1.000
_cell.length_c   1.000
_cell.angle_alpha   90.00
_cell.angle_beta   90.00
_cell.angle_gamma   90.00
#
_symmetry.space_group_name_H-M   'P 1'
#
loop_
_entity.id
_entity.type
_entity.pdbx_description
1 polymer ?
#
loop_
_entity_poly.entity_id
_entity_poly.type
_entity_poly.pdbx_seq_one_letter_code
_entity_poly.pdbx_strand_id
1 'polypeptide(L)' 'MSNRGYRHSVPFSDRGKVPVEPLLSTQWFVRMESLAKTCRDHLELGQPHFVPKCWEKVYRDWLIDIRD' A
#
# COMPACT_ATOMS: atom_id res chain seq x y z
N MET A 1 -23.52 14.75 -29.46
CA MET A 1 -22.36 14.44 -28.59
C MET A 1 -21.83 13.07 -28.96
N SER A 2 -20.61 12.97 -29.50
CA SER A 2 -20.03 11.69 -29.93
C SER A 2 -19.58 10.89 -28.70
N ASN A 3 -20.26 9.78 -28.42
CA ASN A 3 -19.93 8.86 -27.33
C ASN A 3 -18.72 8.01 -27.72
N ARG A 4 -17.51 8.56 -27.52
CA ARG A 4 -16.26 7.79 -27.67
C ARG A 4 -16.01 7.02 -26.38
N GLY A 5 -15.97 5.69 -26.47
CA GLY A 5 -15.66 4.82 -25.34
C GLY A 5 -14.28 5.15 -24.74
N TYR A 6 -14.23 5.29 -23.41
CA TYR A 6 -13.01 5.60 -22.66
C TYR A 6 -12.61 4.40 -21.78
N ARG A 7 -11.41 3.85 -22.02
CA ARG A 7 -10.87 2.73 -21.25
C ARG A 7 -10.12 3.26 -20.03
N HIS A 8 -10.53 2.81 -18.85
CA HIS A 8 -9.87 3.11 -17.58
C HIS A 8 -9.84 1.87 -16.69
N SER A 9 -9.03 1.91 -15.64
CA SER A 9 -8.98 0.85 -14.62
C SER A 9 -10.08 1.06 -13.58
N VAL A 10 -10.84 0.02 -13.28
CA VAL A 10 -11.86 0.00 -12.21
C VAL A 10 -11.38 -0.97 -11.13
N PRO A 11 -11.37 -0.58 -9.84
CA PRO A 11 -10.98 -1.48 -8.76
C PRO A 11 -12.07 -2.52 -8.48
N PHE A 12 -11.65 -3.76 -8.24
CA PHE A 12 -12.52 -4.88 -7.88
C PHE A 12 -12.06 -5.49 -6.56
N SER A 13 -13.01 -5.98 -5.76
CA SER A 13 -12.73 -6.76 -4.57
C SER A 13 -11.93 -8.00 -4.95
N ASP A 14 -10.81 -8.27 -4.27
CA ASP A 14 -10.00 -9.43 -4.62
C ASP A 14 -10.73 -10.76 -4.39
N ARG A 15 -11.52 -10.88 -3.32
CA ARG A 15 -12.25 -12.12 -3.04
C ARG A 15 -13.54 -12.24 -3.85
N GLY A 16 -14.36 -11.17 -3.83
CA GLY A 16 -15.69 -11.21 -4.42
C GLY A 16 -15.73 -10.91 -5.92
N LYS A 17 -14.65 -10.35 -6.47
CA LYS A 17 -14.54 -9.88 -7.87
C LYS A 17 -15.68 -8.95 -8.30
N VAL A 18 -16.29 -8.25 -7.33
CA VAL A 18 -17.29 -7.20 -7.54
C VAL A 18 -16.63 -5.81 -7.54
N PRO A 19 -17.15 -4.82 -8.27
CA PRO A 19 -16.63 -3.46 -8.26
C PRO A 19 -16.60 -2.86 -6.84
N VAL A 20 -15.55 -2.12 -6.52
CA VAL A 20 -15.43 -1.41 -5.23
C VAL A 20 -15.95 0.02 -5.38
N GLU A 21 -16.88 0.41 -4.50
CA GLU A 21 -17.43 1.77 -4.43
C GLU A 21 -16.95 2.48 -3.16
N PRO A 22 -16.37 3.69 -3.26
CA PRO A 22 -15.97 4.45 -2.08
C PRO A 22 -17.18 4.96 -1.29
N LEU A 23 -17.22 4.68 0.00
CA LEU A 23 -18.22 5.19 0.94
C LEU A 23 -17.53 5.69 2.21
N LEU A 24 -17.97 6.84 2.73
CA LEU A 24 -17.46 7.36 4.00
C LEU A 24 -18.15 6.66 5.16
N SER A 25 -17.36 6.01 6.02
CA SER A 25 -17.83 5.37 7.24
C SER A 25 -16.84 5.56 8.38
N THR A 26 -17.32 5.45 9.62
CA THR A 26 -16.44 5.41 10.79
C THR A 26 -15.70 4.08 10.82
N GLN A 27 -14.37 4.14 10.81
CA GLN A 27 -13.49 2.99 10.84
C GLN A 27 -12.37 3.22 11.85
N TRP A 28 -11.84 2.13 12.39
CA TRP A 28 -10.65 2.17 13.25
C TRP A 28 -9.40 2.19 12.39
N PHE A 29 -8.53 3.17 12.64
CA PHE A 29 -7.24 3.34 11.97
C PHE A 29 -6.11 3.23 12.97
N VAL A 30 -4.94 2.77 12.51
CA VAL A 30 -3.72 2.68 13.32
C VAL A 30 -2.71 3.67 12.77
N ARG A 31 -2.13 4.50 13.64
CA ARG A 31 -1.11 5.48 13.25
C ARG A 31 0.17 4.78 12.80
N MET A 32 0.34 4.60 11.50
CA MET A 32 1.42 3.80 10.92
C MET A 32 2.80 4.46 11.00
N GLU A 33 2.89 5.79 11.00
CA GLU A 33 4.19 6.51 10.94
C GLU A 33 5.19 6.07 12.02
N SER A 34 4.74 5.91 13.27
CA SER A 34 5.61 5.48 14.36
C SER A 34 6.11 4.03 14.20
N LEU A 35 5.27 3.16 13.63
CA LEU A 35 5.65 1.77 13.37
C LEU A 35 6.62 1.69 12.20
N ALA A 36 6.32 2.42 11.11
CA ALA A 36 7.15 2.48 9.93
C ALA A 36 8.54 3.06 10.24
N LYS A 37 8.63 4.10 11.06
CA LYS A 37 9.90 4.65 11.54
C LYS A 37 10.74 3.57 12.23
N THR A 38 10.16 2.84 13.19
CA THR A 38 10.87 1.77 13.90
C THR A 38 11.44 0.74 12.92
N CYS A 39 10.65 0.33 11.93
CA CYS A 39 11.11 -0.61 10.92
C CYS A 39 12.23 -0.04 10.03
N ARG A 40 12.16 1.25 9.65
CA ARG A 40 13.23 1.91 8.87
C ARG A 40 14.53 1.99 9.66
N ASP A 41 14.47 2.34 10.94
CA ASP A 41 15.64 2.41 11.81
C ASP A 41 16.34 1.04 11.90
N HIS A 42 15.57 -0.07 11.97
CA HIS A 42 16.15 -1.42 11.93
C HIS A 42 16.78 -1.77 10.57
N LEU A 43 16.19 -1.32 9.45
CA LEU A 43 16.78 -1.54 8.13
C LEU A 43 18.14 -0.86 7.99
N GLU A 44 18.32 0.33 8.57
CA GLU A 44 19.61 1.03 8.59
C GLU A 44 20.67 0.26 9.38
N LEU A 45 20.24 -0.50 10.39
CA LEU A 45 21.09 -1.44 11.13
C LEU A 45 21.34 -2.77 10.37
N GLY A 46 20.86 -2.90 9.14
CA GLY A 46 21.01 -4.11 8.32
C GLY A 46 20.07 -5.25 8.71
N GLN A 47 18.96 -4.96 9.39
CA GLN A 47 17.98 -5.95 9.81
C GLN A 47 16.54 -5.59 9.39
N PRO A 48 15.75 -6.56 8.90
CA PRO A 48 16.09 -7.96 8.65
C PRO A 48 16.90 -8.13 7.35
N HIS A 49 17.57 -9.28 7.20
CA HIS A 49 18.21 -9.66 5.96
C HIS A 49 17.20 -10.24 4.97
N PHE A 50 17.06 -9.61 3.80
CA PHE A 50 16.14 -10.05 2.75
C PHE A 50 16.85 -10.94 1.73
N VAL A 51 16.20 -12.04 1.35
CA VAL A 51 16.65 -12.94 0.28
C VAL A 51 15.50 -13.14 -0.71
N PRO A 52 15.65 -12.74 -1.99
CA PRO A 52 16.73 -11.93 -2.58
C PRO A 52 16.86 -10.49 -2.03
N LYS A 53 18.06 -9.90 -2.14
CA LYS A 53 18.37 -8.55 -1.62
C LYS A 53 17.51 -7.43 -2.22
N CYS A 54 16.97 -7.60 -3.43
CA CYS A 54 16.11 -6.58 -4.05
C CYS A 54 14.84 -6.27 -3.24
N TRP A 55 14.35 -7.20 -2.42
CA TRP A 55 13.18 -6.99 -1.58
C TRP A 55 13.39 -5.95 -0.48
N GLU A 56 14.63 -5.72 -0.05
CA GLU A 56 14.94 -4.67 0.92
C GLU A 56 14.54 -3.29 0.38
N LYS A 57 14.78 -3.03 -0.91
CA LYS A 57 14.32 -1.79 -1.58
C LYS A 57 12.81 -1.70 -1.61
N VAL A 58 12.13 -2.77 -2.02
CA VAL A 58 10.66 -2.80 -2.11
C VAL A 58 10.03 -2.52 -0.74
N TYR A 59 10.54 -3.16 0.30
CA TYR A 59 10.07 -2.98 1.67
C TYR A 59 10.34 -1.56 2.18
N ARG A 60 11.55 -1.02 1.97
CA ARG A 60 11.87 0.35 2.34
C ARG A 60 10.95 1.36 1.65
N ASP A 61 10.76 1.22 0.34
CA ASP A 61 9.92 2.14 -0.44
C ASP A 61 8.47 2.10 0.08
N TRP A 62 7.96 0.92 0.43
CA TRP A 62 6.63 0.77 1.05
C TRP A 62 6.51 1.47 2.42
N LEU A 63 7.55 1.40 3.26
CA LEU A 63 7.58 2.08 4.57
C LEU A 63 7.67 3.61 4.46
N ILE A 64 8.09 4.16 3.32
CA ILE A 64 8.18 5.61 3.10
C ILE A 64 6.81 6.19 2.73
N ASP A 65 6.03 5.47 1.93
CA ASP A 65 4.75 5.95 1.37
C ASP A 65 3.49 5.43 2.11
N ILE A 66 3.67 4.79 3.27
CA ILE A 66 2.57 4.18 4.02
C ILE A 66 1.56 5.23 4.52
N ARG A 67 0.27 4.87 4.52
CA ARG A 67 -0.83 5.69 5.02
C ARG A 67 -1.65 4.91 6.04
N ASP A 68 -2.14 5.61 7.05
CA ASP A 68 -3.07 5.10 8.06
C ASP A 68 -4.49 4.96 7.51
#